data_AF-A0A962MLH2-F1
#
_entry.id   AF-A0A962MLH2-F1
#
_cell.length_a   1.000
_cell.length_b   1.000
_cell.length_c   1.000
_cell.angle_alpha   90.00
_cell.angle_beta   90.00
_cell.angle_gamma   90.00
#
_symmetry.space_group_name_H-M   'P 1'
#
loop_
_entity.id
_entity.type
_entity.pdbx_description
1 polymer ?
#
loop_
_entity_poly.entity_id
_entity_poly.type
_entity_poly.pdbx_seq_one_letter_code
_entity_poly.pdbx_strand_id
1 'polypeptide(L)' 'RTGLPLEISPLLINIFKDGQARYGDREWSPNIIKRLEEHCQTDIRASGFPAQMMDDEPEAEGYEVIPTGRSV' A
#
# COMPACT_ATOMS: atom_id res chain seq x y z
N ARG A 1 11.10 -16.43 14.40
CA ARG A 1 9.78 -16.85 13.89
C ARG A 1 9.02 -17.51 15.03
N THR A 2 7.77 -17.12 15.31
CA THR A 2 6.98 -17.51 16.50
C THR A 2 6.15 -18.80 16.34
N GLY A 3 6.41 -19.63 15.32
CA GLY A 3 5.68 -20.89 15.11
C GLY A 3 4.19 -20.72 14.73
N LEU A 4 3.73 -19.48 14.48
CA LEU A 4 2.34 -19.20 14.12
C LEU A 4 2.03 -19.68 12.69
N PRO A 5 0.90 -20.37 12.48
CA PRO A 5 0.43 -20.73 11.14
C PRO A 5 -0.14 -19.49 10.44
N LEU A 6 0.65 -18.89 9.55
CA LEU A 6 0.25 -17.69 8.80
C LEU A 6 -0.24 -18.08 7.40
N GLU A 7 -1.44 -18.62 7.29
CA GLU A 7 -1.97 -19.21 6.04
C GLU A 7 -1.95 -18.25 4.84
N ILE A 8 -2.25 -16.96 5.07
CA ILE A 8 -2.33 -15.95 3.99
C ILE A 8 -0.97 -15.31 3.68
N SER A 9 -0.04 -15.32 4.63
CA SER A 9 1.25 -14.62 4.51
C SER A 9 2.09 -15.09 3.30
N PRO A 10 2.22 -16.41 3.01
CA PRO A 10 2.91 -16.87 1.82
C PRO A 10 2.33 -16.31 0.52
N LEU A 11 0.99 -16.22 0.42
CA LEU A 11 0.33 -15.67 -0.76
C LEU A 11 0.62 -14.19 -0.92
N LEU A 12 0.52 -13.41 0.16
CA LEU A 12 0.87 -11.99 0.15
C LEU A 12 2.33 -11.76 -0.28
N ILE A 13 3.26 -12.56 0.24
CA ILE A 13 4.68 -12.49 -0.15
C ILE A 13 4.83 -12.73 -1.66
N ASN A 14 4.14 -13.73 -2.20
CA ASN A 14 4.20 -14.02 -3.64
C ASN A 14 3.61 -12.87 -4.48
N ILE A 15 2.53 -12.25 -4.03
CA ILE A 15 1.94 -11.06 -4.67
C ILE A 15 2.95 -9.92 -4.74
N PHE A 16 3.59 -9.58 -3.62
CA PHE A 16 4.58 -8.49 -3.60
C PHE A 16 5.84 -8.81 -4.41
N LYS A 17 6.31 -10.07 -4.41
CA LYS A 17 7.43 -10.50 -5.26
C LYS A 17 7.12 -10.37 -6.75
N ASP A 18 5.91 -10.73 -7.17
CA ASP A 18 5.46 -10.56 -8.56
C ASP A 18 5.34 -9.07 -8.92
N GLY A 19 4.81 -8.23 -8.02
CA GLY A 19 4.79 -6.78 -8.20
C GLY A 19 6.19 -6.18 -8.36
N GLN A 20 7.11 -6.52 -7.47
CA GLN A 20 8.51 -6.09 -7.54
C GLN A 20 9.18 -6.53 -8.84
N ALA A 21 8.94 -7.77 -9.30
CA ALA A 21 9.52 -8.27 -10.54
C ALA A 21 9.02 -7.53 -11.79
N ARG A 22 7.76 -7.09 -11.79
CA ARG A 22 7.12 -6.39 -12.93
C ARG A 22 7.42 -4.90 -12.97
N TYR A 23 7.43 -4.24 -11.80
CA TYR A 23 7.43 -2.79 -11.70
C TYR A 23 8.68 -2.19 -11.05
N GLY A 24 9.56 -3.05 -10.51
CA GLY A 24 10.80 -2.64 -9.85
C GLY A 24 10.70 -2.65 -8.33
N ASP A 25 11.88 -2.63 -7.69
CA ASP A 25 12.05 -2.63 -6.23
C ASP A 25 11.72 -1.29 -5.55
N ARG A 26 11.74 -0.20 -6.33
CA ARG A 26 11.34 1.14 -5.88
C ARG A 26 9.84 1.40 -6.02
N GLU A 27 9.06 0.43 -6.47
CA GLU A 27 7.61 0.57 -6.59
C GLU A 27 6.95 0.64 -5.21
N TRP A 28 5.89 1.45 -5.09
CA TRP A 28 5.22 1.65 -3.81
C TRP A 28 4.19 0.55 -3.57
N SER A 29 4.04 0.10 -2.31
CA SER A 29 3.06 -0.96 -1.97
C SER A 29 1.61 -0.66 -2.39
N PRO A 30 1.11 0.60 -2.43
CA PRO A 30 -0.22 0.91 -2.99
C PRO A 30 -0.34 0.56 -4.47
N ASN A 31 0.74 0.62 -5.25
CA ASN A 31 0.75 0.32 -6.68
C ASN A 31 0.68 -1.18 -6.97
N ILE A 32 0.64 -2.05 -5.95
CA ILE A 32 0.44 -3.49 -6.15
C ILE A 32 -0.89 -3.80 -6.87
N ILE A 33 -1.86 -2.89 -6.76
CA ILE A 33 -3.16 -2.97 -7.42
C ILE A 33 -3.04 -2.90 -8.94
N LYS A 34 -1.98 -2.29 -9.48
CA LYS A 34 -1.69 -2.20 -10.91
C LYS A 34 -1.67 -3.57 -11.60
N ARG A 35 -1.29 -4.62 -10.86
CA ARG A 35 -1.34 -6.02 -11.32
C ARG A 35 -2.75 -6.44 -11.75
N LEU A 36 -3.75 -6.01 -10.99
CA LEU A 36 -5.16 -6.28 -11.25
C LEU A 36 -5.71 -5.30 -12.29
N GLU A 37 -5.33 -4.03 -12.25
CA GLU A 37 -5.71 -3.03 -13.26
C GLU A 37 -5.29 -3.44 -14.67
N GLU A 38 -4.04 -3.89 -14.85
CA GLU A 38 -3.52 -4.37 -16.13
C GLU A 38 -4.22 -5.66 -16.59
N HIS A 39 -4.50 -6.58 -15.65
CA HIS A 39 -5.19 -7.83 -15.96
C HIS A 39 -6.66 -7.61 -16.36
N CYS A 40 -7.35 -6.71 -15.65
CA CYS A 40 -8.75 -6.36 -15.87
C CYS A 40 -8.94 -5.23 -16.89
N GLN A 41 -7.85 -4.68 -17.44
CA GLN A 41 -7.87 -3.54 -18.37
C GLN A 41 -8.71 -2.37 -17.86
N THR A 42 -8.57 -2.06 -16.56
CA THR A 42 -9.38 -1.04 -15.87
C THR A 42 -8.46 -0.11 -15.08
N ASP A 43 -8.66 1.21 -15.23
CA ASP A 43 -8.05 2.23 -14.36
C ASP A 43 -9.00 2.50 -13.19
N ILE A 44 -8.59 2.16 -11.96
CA ILE A 44 -9.42 2.36 -10.77
C ILE A 44 -9.21 3.75 -10.14
N ARG A 45 -8.24 4.53 -10.64
CA ARG A 45 -7.93 5.84 -10.10
C ARG A 45 -9.11 6.77 -10.36
N ALA A 46 -9.69 7.27 -9.27
CA ALA A 46 -10.81 8.19 -9.33
C ALA A 46 -10.40 9.51 -10.01
N SER A 47 -11.37 10.19 -10.65
CA SER A 47 -11.16 11.52 -11.20
C SER A 47 -10.70 12.50 -10.11
N GLY A 48 -9.64 13.27 -10.40
CA GLY A 48 -9.01 14.19 -9.45
C GLY A 48 -8.00 13.54 -8.49
N PHE A 49 -7.90 12.21 -8.44
CA PHE A 49 -6.88 11.54 -7.63
C PHE A 49 -5.51 11.54 -8.35
N PRO A 50 -4.41 11.95 -7.68
CA PRO A 50 -3.11 12.09 -8.31
C PRO A 50 -2.51 10.72 -8.65
N ALA A 51 -1.68 10.68 -9.69
CA ALA A 51 -0.93 9.47 -10.05
C ALA A 51 0.21 9.15 -9.06
N GLN A 52 0.69 10.18 -8.35
CA GLN A 52 1.72 10.06 -7.32
C GLN A 52 1.27 10.86 -6.10
N MET A 53 1.23 10.21 -4.94
CA MET A 53 1.06 10.91 -3.66
C MET A 53 2.38 11.59 -3.30
N MET A 54 2.33 12.89 -3.03
CA MET A 54 3.46 13.66 -2.55
C MET A 54 3.11 14.16 -1.16
N ASP A 55 4.05 14.01 -0.24
CA ASP A 55 3.98 14.67 1.07
C ASP A 55 4.77 15.98 0.96
N ASP A 56 4.07 17.10 1.10
CA ASP A 56 4.63 18.46 1.08
C ASP A 56 4.75 19.05 2.48
N GLU A 57 4.36 18.31 3.52
CA GLU A 57 4.50 18.73 4.91
C GLU A 57 5.96 18.60 5.37
N PRO A 58 6.49 19.57 6.14
CA PRO A 58 7.80 19.43 6.76
C PRO A 58 7.85 18.25 7.75
N GLU A 59 9.00 17.56 7.81
CA GLU A 59 9.22 16.50 8.80
C GLU A 59 8.99 17.03 10.23
N ALA A 60 8.19 16.30 11.01
CA ALA A 60 7.84 16.64 12.38
C ALA A 60 7.88 15.39 13.28
N GLU A 61 8.02 15.60 14.59
CA GLU A 61 7.90 14.50 15.56
C GLU A 61 6.48 13.91 15.53
N GLY A 62 6.39 12.58 15.47
CA GLY A 62 5.11 11.88 15.50
C GLY A 62 4.41 12.09 16.85
N TYR A 63 3.08 12.22 16.82
CA TYR A 63 2.24 12.34 18.01
C TYR A 63 1.07 11.37 17.96
N GLU A 64 0.53 11.02 19.13
CA GLU A 64 -0.65 10.18 19.23
C GLU A 64 -1.89 10.95 18.77
N VAL A 65 -2.55 10.45 17.72
CA VAL A 65 -3.83 11.02 17.26
C VAL A 65 -4.95 10.48 18.15
N ILE A 66 -5.57 11.36 18.94
CA ILE A 66 -6.77 11.02 19.73
C ILE A 66 -8.01 11.19 18.83
N PRO A 67 -8.73 10.11 18.50
CA PRO A 67 -9.91 10.20 17.63
C PRO A 67 -10.99 11.09 18.23
N THR A 68 -11.66 11.85 17.37
CA THR A 68 -12.76 12.72 17.78
C THR A 68 -13.87 11.88 18.45
N GLY A 69 -14.26 12.26 19.68
CA GLY A 69 -15.31 11.58 20.43
C GLY A 69 -14.83 10.54 21.46
N ARG A 70 -13.52 10.33 21.62
CA ARG A 70 -12.97 9.67 22.82
C ARG A 70 -12.46 10.73 23.79
N SER A 71 -13.05 10.77 24.98
CA SER A 71 -12.40 11.40 26.14
C SER A 71 -11.28 10.49 26.62
N VAL A 72 -10.12 11.08 26.92
CA VAL A 72 -9.02 10.42 27.65
C VAL A 72 -9.45 9.94 29.03
#